data_AF-C7NRI2-F1
#
_entry.id   AF-C7NRI2-F1
#
_cell.length_a   1.000
_cell.length_b   1.000
_cell.length_c   1.000
_cell.angle_alpha   90.00
_cell.angle_beta   90.00
_cell.angle_gamma   90.00
#
_symmetry.space_group_name_H-M   'P 1'
#
loop_
_entity.id
_entity.type
_entity.pdbx_description
1 polymer ?
#
loop_
_entity_poly.entity_id
_entity_poly.type
_entity_poly.pdbx_seq_one_letter_code
_entity_poly.pdbx_strand_id
1 'polypeptide(L)'
;MEPIPTSTRDAETETTTEPVPAFSRSIDWAIGGVLGLLGLLMALGGWVLYAAIDRQGIATVIREGEFRSDVLTEAEAIDVLVAIAEWGGLGLAAVGVLLVLFGVAVVWGHGRARRHGRGTPNWVLGVVGAIVSTVLSFVPFSPLLGGAAASYLSTDRADSGVAAGTFAGIFTTIPALVGLGFVGVGLFSALPEATAGGAVLALAVGIAFTIVYVIGLSAIGGYAGRRFAS
;
A
#
# COMPACT_ATOMS: atom_id res chain seq x y z
N MET A 1 -53.26 -42.66 -27.86
CA MET A 1 -52.16 -41.70 -28.04
C MET A 1 -52.34 -40.65 -26.98
N GLU A 2 -51.62 -40.81 -25.89
CA GLU A 2 -51.66 -39.93 -24.72
C GLU A 2 -50.66 -38.79 -24.96
N PRO A 3 -51.04 -37.51 -24.82
CA PRO A 3 -50.12 -36.41 -25.04
C PRO A 3 -49.08 -36.39 -23.92
N ILE A 4 -47.81 -36.55 -24.28
CA ILE A 4 -46.67 -36.38 -23.38
C ILE A 4 -46.70 -34.93 -22.88
N PRO A 5 -46.78 -34.67 -21.56
CA PRO A 5 -46.58 -33.32 -21.06
C PRO A 5 -45.11 -32.97 -21.28
N THR A 6 -44.87 -32.04 -22.21
CA THR A 6 -43.59 -31.33 -22.29
C THR A 6 -43.44 -30.56 -20.99
N SER A 7 -42.68 -31.14 -20.05
CA SER A 7 -42.12 -30.40 -18.93
C SER A 7 -41.37 -29.23 -19.53
N THR A 8 -41.99 -28.05 -19.41
CA THR A 8 -41.31 -26.77 -19.49
C THR A 8 -40.11 -26.89 -18.58
N ARG A 9 -38.91 -27.04 -19.17
CA ARG A 9 -37.67 -26.83 -18.44
C ARG A 9 -37.84 -25.49 -17.74
N ASP A 10 -37.85 -25.57 -16.41
CA ASP A 10 -37.89 -24.43 -15.54
C ASP A 10 -36.92 -23.40 -16.10
N ALA A 11 -37.46 -22.23 -16.41
CA ALA A 11 -36.68 -21.06 -16.72
C ALA A 11 -35.56 -21.02 -15.69
N GLU A 12 -34.32 -21.09 -16.17
CA GLU A 12 -33.13 -20.82 -15.40
C GLU A 12 -33.47 -19.72 -14.41
N THR A 13 -33.42 -20.06 -13.12
CA THR A 13 -33.12 -19.07 -12.11
C THR A 13 -31.68 -18.62 -12.37
N GLU A 14 -31.48 -17.90 -13.47
CA GLU A 14 -30.52 -16.80 -13.51
C GLU A 14 -31.00 -15.86 -12.42
N THR A 15 -30.62 -16.20 -11.19
CA THR A 15 -30.54 -15.27 -10.09
C THR A 15 -29.47 -14.29 -10.52
N THR A 16 -29.87 -13.30 -11.34
CA THR A 16 -29.13 -12.07 -11.57
C THR A 16 -28.95 -11.48 -10.18
N THR A 17 -27.86 -11.87 -9.56
CA THR A 17 -27.54 -11.49 -8.19
C THR A 17 -27.19 -10.01 -8.34
N GLU A 18 -28.16 -9.14 -8.08
CA GLU A 18 -27.98 -7.69 -8.08
C GLU A 18 -26.67 -7.40 -7.33
N PRO A 19 -25.74 -6.62 -7.93
CA PRO A 19 -24.41 -6.47 -7.38
C PRO A 19 -24.48 -5.74 -6.03
N VAL A 20 -24.39 -6.51 -4.94
CA VAL A 20 -24.49 -6.00 -3.57
C VAL A 20 -23.14 -5.41 -3.14
N PRO A 21 -23.10 -4.21 -2.55
CA PRO A 21 -21.89 -3.66 -1.96
C PRO A 21 -21.30 -4.62 -0.90
N ALA A 22 -20.00 -4.84 -0.95
CA ALA A 22 -19.28 -5.76 -0.05
C ALA A 22 -19.37 -5.36 1.44
N PHE A 23 -19.54 -4.07 1.74
CA PHE A 23 -19.63 -3.57 3.11
C PHE A 23 -20.49 -2.31 3.22
N SER A 24 -20.86 -1.94 4.45
CA SER A 24 -21.75 -0.82 4.75
C SER A 24 -21.08 0.56 4.58
N ARG A 25 -21.89 1.62 4.48
CA ARG A 25 -21.41 3.01 4.39
C ARG A 25 -20.57 3.42 5.60
N SER A 26 -20.83 2.86 6.79
CA SER A 26 -20.05 3.17 7.98
C SER A 26 -18.61 2.65 7.88
N ILE A 27 -18.40 1.49 7.25
CA ILE A 27 -17.07 0.93 7.02
C ILE A 27 -16.26 1.82 6.06
N ASP A 28 -16.89 2.39 5.02
CA ASP A 28 -16.21 3.35 4.12
C ASP A 28 -15.62 4.53 4.91
N TRP A 29 -16.42 5.11 5.80
CA TRP A 29 -16.01 6.23 6.64
C TRP A 29 -15.01 5.81 7.71
N ALA A 30 -15.09 4.59 8.24
CA ALA A 30 -14.08 4.07 9.16
C ALA A 30 -12.73 3.94 8.46
N ILE A 31 -12.68 3.35 7.26
CA ILE A 31 -11.46 3.24 6.44
C ILE A 31 -10.93 4.63 6.11
N GLY A 32 -11.78 5.52 5.60
CA GLY A 32 -11.40 6.89 5.26
C GLY A 32 -10.90 7.68 6.47
N GLY A 33 -11.54 7.51 7.63
CA GLY A 33 -11.17 8.17 8.88
C GLY A 33 -9.85 7.67 9.44
N VAL A 34 -9.61 6.35 9.45
CA VAL A 34 -8.34 5.76 9.89
C VAL A 34 -7.19 6.18 8.98
N LEU A 35 -7.36 6.04 7.65
CA LEU A 35 -6.34 6.45 6.69
C LEU A 35 -6.09 7.95 6.72
N GLY A 36 -7.15 8.75 6.88
CA GLY A 36 -7.06 10.21 6.98
C GLY A 36 -6.34 10.65 8.25
N LEU A 37 -6.68 10.08 9.41
CA LEU A 37 -6.03 10.40 10.67
C LEU A 37 -4.56 9.97 10.67
N LEU A 38 -4.27 8.72 10.30
CA LEU A 38 -2.89 8.21 10.20
C LEU A 38 -2.08 9.03 9.20
N GLY A 39 -2.66 9.32 8.04
CA GLY A 39 -2.03 10.13 7.01
C GLY A 39 -1.73 11.55 7.48
N LEU A 40 -2.65 12.19 8.20
CA LEU A 40 -2.43 13.51 8.77
C LEU A 40 -1.34 13.51 9.84
N LEU A 41 -1.31 12.49 10.72
CA LEU A 41 -0.28 12.34 11.73
C LEU A 41 1.11 12.15 11.11
N MET A 42 1.21 11.33 10.05
CA MET A 42 2.45 11.17 9.30
C MET A 42 2.85 12.44 8.55
N ALA A 43 1.89 13.14 7.94
CA ALA A 43 2.10 14.42 7.26
C ALA A 43 2.72 15.46 8.21
N LEU A 44 2.09 15.63 9.37
CA LEU A 44 2.53 16.55 10.40
C LEU A 44 3.85 16.11 11.04
N GLY A 45 3.99 14.82 11.37
CA GLY A 45 5.21 14.27 11.97
C GLY A 45 6.41 14.39 11.04
N GLY A 46 6.24 14.07 9.75
CA GLY A 46 7.28 14.25 8.74
C GLY A 46 7.66 15.71 8.53
N TRP A 47 6.67 16.60 8.51
CA TRP A 47 6.91 18.05 8.42
C TRP A 47 7.67 18.59 9.64
N VAL A 48 7.26 18.21 10.85
CA VAL A 48 7.94 18.61 12.09
C VAL A 48 9.37 18.08 12.11
N LEU A 49 9.57 16.82 11.71
CA LEU A 49 10.90 16.23 11.59
C LEU A 49 11.77 17.03 10.63
N TYR A 50 11.26 17.33 9.43
CA TYR A 50 11.95 18.16 8.44
C TYR A 50 12.33 19.54 9.00
N ALA A 51 11.39 20.23 9.65
CA ALA A 51 11.61 21.58 10.17
C ALA A 51 12.51 21.63 11.42
N ALA A 52 12.61 20.52 12.16
CA ALA A 52 13.39 20.44 13.41
C ALA A 52 14.86 20.04 13.18
N ILE A 53 15.24 19.62 11.97
CA ILE A 53 16.61 19.19 11.68
C ILE A 53 17.53 20.40 11.57
N ASP A 54 18.59 20.38 12.38
CA ASP A 54 19.70 21.31 12.29
C ASP A 54 21.03 20.55 12.15
N ARG A 55 21.86 21.01 11.23
CA ARG A 55 23.18 20.42 10.94
C ARG A 55 24.09 20.47 12.15
N GLN A 56 23.99 21.51 12.99
CA GLN A 56 24.84 21.62 14.19
C GLN A 56 24.49 20.55 15.22
N GLY A 57 23.20 20.25 15.39
CA GLY A 57 22.72 19.17 16.24
C GLY A 57 23.28 17.82 15.81
N ILE A 58 23.15 17.46 14.53
CA ILE A 58 23.67 16.19 13.99
C ILE A 58 25.20 16.11 14.11
N ALA A 59 25.91 17.20 13.79
CA ALA A 59 27.36 17.25 13.92
C ALA A 59 27.84 17.08 15.36
N THR A 60 27.06 17.49 16.35
CA THR A 60 27.41 17.32 17.77
C THR A 60 27.29 15.85 18.18
N VAL A 61 26.19 15.19 17.80
CA VAL A 61 25.96 13.77 18.07
C VAL A 61 27.06 12.89 17.45
N ILE A 62 27.50 13.20 16.23
CA ILE A 62 28.55 12.42 15.55
C ILE A 62 29.93 12.63 16.19
N ARG A 63 30.24 13.87 16.58
CA ARG A 63 31.50 14.20 17.28
C ARG A 63 31.59 13.55 18.65
N GLU A 64 30.48 13.49 19.37
CA GLU A 64 30.38 12.82 20.67
C GLU A 64 30.41 11.28 20.54
N GLY A 65 30.01 10.73 19.39
CA GLY A 65 29.88 9.29 19.15
C GLY A 65 31.18 8.54 18.82
N GLU A 66 32.37 9.15 18.95
CA GLU A 66 33.67 8.58 18.50
C GLU A 66 33.60 7.95 17.10
N PHE A 67 33.02 8.67 16.13
CA PHE A 67 32.83 8.13 14.79
C PHE A 67 34.16 7.81 14.10
N ARG A 68 34.44 6.51 13.89
CA ARG A 68 35.56 6.01 13.06
C ARG A 68 35.01 5.07 12.00
N SER A 69 35.18 5.42 10.74
CA SER A 69 34.82 4.57 9.62
C SER A 69 35.89 4.63 8.54
N ASP A 70 36.16 3.48 7.91
CA ASP A 70 37.11 3.36 6.80
C ASP A 70 36.49 3.75 5.45
N VAL A 71 35.18 4.03 5.41
CA VAL A 71 34.39 4.24 4.17
C VAL A 71 33.93 5.68 4.01
N LEU A 72 33.47 6.30 5.10
CA LEU A 72 33.00 7.69 5.15
C LEU A 72 33.83 8.50 6.13
N THR A 73 34.26 9.67 5.69
CA THR A 73 34.77 10.71 6.56
C THR A 73 33.66 11.23 7.48
N GLU A 74 34.03 11.86 8.60
CA GLU A 74 33.06 12.45 9.53
C GLU A 74 32.15 13.47 8.85
N ALA A 75 32.70 14.29 7.95
CA ALA A 75 31.93 15.28 7.19
C ALA A 75 30.91 14.63 6.26
N GLU A 76 31.30 13.58 5.53
CA GLU A 76 30.38 12.83 4.66
C GLU A 76 29.30 12.11 5.47
N ALA A 77 29.62 11.59 6.65
CA ALA A 77 28.63 10.98 7.53
C ALA A 77 27.59 12.00 8.04
N ILE A 78 28.03 13.21 8.40
CA ILE A 78 27.13 14.33 8.75
C ILE A 78 26.21 14.65 7.57
N ASP A 79 26.76 14.81 6.37
CA ASP A 79 25.98 15.22 5.19
C ASP A 79 24.97 14.13 4.80
N VAL A 80 25.34 12.86 4.85
CA VAL A 80 24.42 11.72 4.60
C VAL A 80 23.30 11.68 5.64
N LEU A 81 23.61 11.84 6.93
CA LEU A 81 22.60 11.79 7.98
C LEU A 81 21.65 12.98 7.93
N VAL A 82 22.15 14.19 7.64
CA VAL A 82 21.33 15.37 7.39
C VAL A 82 20.40 15.12 6.22
N ALA A 83 20.93 14.65 5.08
CA ALA A 83 20.11 14.40 3.89
C ALA A 83 19.06 13.31 4.12
N ILE A 84 19.40 12.20 4.77
CA ILE A 84 18.43 11.15 5.12
C ILE A 84 17.35 11.70 6.05
N ALA A 85 17.71 12.54 7.03
CA ALA A 85 16.74 13.11 7.95
C ALA A 85 15.79 14.09 7.22
N GLU A 86 16.33 14.99 6.39
CA GLU A 86 15.54 15.98 5.66
C GLU A 86 14.60 15.31 4.66
N TRP A 87 15.16 14.48 3.77
CA TRP A 87 14.38 13.76 2.78
C TRP A 87 13.48 12.70 3.41
N GLY A 88 13.89 12.10 4.53
CA GLY A 88 13.06 11.19 5.32
C GLY A 88 11.85 11.91 5.92
N GLY A 89 12.02 13.12 6.44
CA GLY A 89 10.92 13.97 6.91
C GLY A 89 9.94 14.31 5.79
N LEU A 90 10.44 14.76 4.64
CA LEU A 90 9.62 15.03 3.46
C LEU A 90 8.92 13.78 2.92
N GLY A 91 9.63 12.65 2.89
CA GLY A 91 9.09 11.37 2.43
C GLY A 91 7.96 10.86 3.33
N LEU A 92 8.15 10.94 4.65
CA LEU A 92 7.11 10.63 5.62
C LEU A 92 5.90 11.55 5.44
N ALA A 93 6.15 12.84 5.18
CA ALA A 93 5.07 13.78 4.95
C ALA A 93 4.27 13.46 3.66
N ALA A 94 4.98 13.13 2.58
CA ALA A 94 4.40 12.74 1.30
C ALA A 94 3.57 11.45 1.41
N VAL A 95 4.07 10.45 2.14
CA VAL A 95 3.31 9.23 2.46
C VAL A 95 2.04 9.58 3.24
N GLY A 96 2.13 10.48 4.22
CA GLY A 96 0.98 10.94 4.97
C GLY A 96 -0.11 11.55 4.09
N VAL A 97 0.27 12.47 3.20
CA VAL A 97 -0.65 13.07 2.21
C VAL A 97 -1.27 12.01 1.32
N LEU A 98 -0.47 11.06 0.82
CA LEU A 98 -0.96 9.96 -0.01
C LEU A 98 -2.04 9.12 0.71
N LEU A 99 -1.82 8.79 1.99
CA LEU A 99 -2.80 8.02 2.77
C LEU A 99 -4.11 8.79 2.96
N VAL A 100 -4.05 10.10 3.17
CA VAL A 100 -5.25 10.95 3.21
C VAL A 100 -5.99 10.88 1.87
N LEU A 101 -5.26 10.98 0.75
CA LEU A 101 -5.86 10.88 -0.59
C LEU A 101 -6.51 9.51 -0.83
N PHE A 102 -5.89 8.42 -0.37
CA PHE A 102 -6.50 7.09 -0.42
C PHE A 102 -7.79 7.01 0.40
N GLY A 103 -7.78 7.55 1.62
CA GLY A 103 -8.99 7.60 2.46
C GLY A 103 -10.13 8.35 1.79
N VAL A 104 -9.85 9.53 1.22
CA VAL A 104 -10.83 10.32 0.46
C VAL A 104 -11.31 9.57 -0.78
N ALA A 105 -10.39 8.96 -1.53
CA ALA A 105 -10.70 8.20 -2.74
C ALA A 105 -11.66 7.06 -2.42
N VAL A 106 -11.43 6.27 -1.37
CA VAL A 106 -12.32 5.17 -0.96
C VAL A 106 -13.73 5.67 -0.67
N VAL A 107 -13.88 6.70 0.15
CA VAL A 107 -15.20 7.26 0.51
C VAL A 107 -15.93 7.78 -0.73
N TRP A 108 -15.23 8.51 -1.60
CA TRP A 108 -15.81 9.07 -2.82
C TRP A 108 -16.15 8.00 -3.86
N GLY A 109 -15.23 7.08 -4.12
CA GLY A 109 -15.31 6.05 -5.14
C GLY A 109 -16.35 4.98 -4.81
N HIS A 110 -16.37 4.48 -3.58
CA HIS A 110 -17.37 3.52 -3.15
C HIS A 110 -18.75 4.19 -3.04
N GLY A 111 -18.82 5.42 -2.52
CA GLY A 111 -20.04 6.23 -2.52
C GLY A 111 -20.58 6.53 -3.92
N ARG A 112 -19.70 6.66 -4.93
CA ARG A 112 -20.09 6.79 -6.34
C ARG A 112 -20.63 5.46 -6.89
N ALA A 113 -19.97 4.33 -6.62
CA ALA A 113 -20.42 3.01 -7.06
C ALA A 113 -21.83 2.67 -6.55
N ARG A 114 -22.09 2.90 -5.25
CA ARG A 114 -23.41 2.71 -4.63
C ARG A 114 -24.50 3.55 -5.31
N ARG A 115 -24.19 4.82 -5.64
CA ARG A 115 -25.14 5.72 -6.33
C ARG A 115 -25.52 5.24 -7.74
N HIS A 116 -24.69 4.43 -8.38
CA HIS A 116 -24.95 3.87 -9.71
C HIS A 116 -25.44 2.42 -9.66
N GLY A 117 -25.79 1.89 -8.48
CA GLY A 117 -26.21 0.51 -8.31
C GLY A 117 -25.14 -0.51 -8.69
N ARG A 118 -23.85 -0.16 -8.57
CA ARG A 118 -22.73 -1.06 -8.88
C ARG A 118 -22.16 -1.70 -7.61
N GLY A 119 -21.61 -2.89 -7.76
CA GLY A 119 -20.86 -3.59 -6.73
C GLY A 119 -19.57 -2.85 -6.33
N THR A 120 -18.90 -3.36 -5.30
CA THR A 120 -17.67 -2.74 -4.78
C THR A 120 -16.53 -2.89 -5.79
N PRO A 121 -15.89 -1.78 -6.23
CA PRO A 121 -14.79 -1.87 -7.19
C PRO A 121 -13.59 -2.65 -6.65
N ASN A 122 -12.91 -3.42 -7.51
CA ASN A 122 -11.71 -4.19 -7.16
C ASN A 122 -10.59 -3.36 -6.50
N TRP A 123 -10.42 -2.09 -6.88
CA TRP A 123 -9.41 -1.22 -6.26
C TRP A 123 -9.77 -0.84 -4.82
N VAL A 124 -11.07 -0.72 -4.48
CA VAL A 124 -11.53 -0.48 -3.10
C VAL A 124 -11.28 -1.72 -2.24
N LEU A 125 -11.58 -2.90 -2.79
CA LEU A 125 -11.23 -4.18 -2.15
C LEU A 125 -9.71 -4.31 -1.96
N GLY A 126 -8.94 -3.86 -2.94
CA GLY A 126 -7.48 -3.77 -2.86
C GLY A 126 -7.01 -2.91 -1.69
N VAL A 127 -7.59 -1.73 -1.46
CA VAL A 127 -7.24 -0.89 -0.29
C VAL A 127 -7.49 -1.63 1.02
N VAL A 128 -8.60 -2.37 1.15
CA VAL A 128 -8.87 -3.20 2.33
C VAL A 128 -7.82 -4.30 2.48
N GLY A 129 -7.48 -4.99 1.39
CA GLY A 129 -6.41 -5.99 1.38
C GLY A 129 -5.06 -5.40 1.79
N ALA A 130 -4.74 -4.19 1.35
CA ALA A 130 -3.52 -3.49 1.73
C ALA A 130 -3.47 -3.15 3.23
N ILE A 131 -4.61 -2.74 3.81
CA ILE A 131 -4.73 -2.54 5.25
C ILE A 131 -4.46 -3.86 5.99
N VAL A 132 -5.07 -4.97 5.55
CA VAL A 132 -4.83 -6.30 6.14
C VAL A 132 -3.35 -6.69 6.05
N SER A 133 -2.71 -6.54 4.90
CA SER A 133 -1.28 -6.82 4.72
C SER A 133 -0.39 -5.95 5.60
N THR A 134 -0.75 -4.68 5.79
CA THR A 134 0.00 -3.73 6.63
C THR A 134 -0.13 -4.09 8.11
N VAL A 135 -1.35 -4.38 8.57
CA VAL A 135 -1.61 -4.78 9.96
C VAL A 135 -0.91 -6.11 10.28
N LEU A 136 -0.87 -7.05 9.32
CA LEU A 136 -0.19 -8.33 9.47
C LEU A 136 1.28 -8.30 9.04
N SER A 137 1.89 -7.13 8.82
CA SER A 137 3.27 -7.02 8.31
C SER A 137 4.34 -7.74 9.14
N PHE A 138 4.05 -8.06 10.40
CA PHE A 138 4.90 -8.89 11.27
C PHE A 138 4.91 -10.39 10.89
N VAL A 139 3.97 -10.83 10.04
CA VAL A 139 3.88 -12.20 9.54
C VAL A 139 4.58 -12.27 8.17
N PRO A 140 5.58 -13.15 8.00
CA PRO A 140 6.13 -13.41 6.67
C PRO A 140 4.98 -13.90 5.78
N PHE A 141 4.85 -13.38 4.57
CA PHE A 141 3.71 -13.63 3.66
C PHE A 141 2.40 -12.90 3.97
N SER A 142 2.39 -11.83 4.77
CA SER A 142 1.22 -10.96 4.93
C SER A 142 0.61 -10.41 3.62
N PRO A 143 1.36 -10.19 2.51
CA PRO A 143 0.77 -9.82 1.24
C PRO A 143 -0.21 -10.88 0.71
N LEU A 144 0.06 -12.16 0.96
CA LEU A 144 -0.83 -13.27 0.58
C LEU A 144 -2.17 -13.17 1.32
N LEU A 145 -2.13 -12.86 2.61
CA LEU A 145 -3.32 -12.74 3.45
C LEU A 145 -4.17 -11.52 3.08
N GLY A 146 -3.53 -10.38 2.77
CA GLY A 146 -4.26 -9.20 2.29
C GLY A 146 -4.87 -9.40 0.91
N GLY A 147 -4.17 -10.07 0.00
CA GLY A 147 -4.71 -10.47 -1.29
C GLY A 147 -5.92 -11.39 -1.16
N ALA A 148 -5.82 -12.41 -0.30
CA ALA A 148 -6.92 -13.31 0.01
C ALA A 148 -8.12 -12.56 0.59
N ALA A 149 -7.89 -11.68 1.57
CA ALA A 149 -8.94 -10.85 2.17
C ALA A 149 -9.65 -9.97 1.14
N ALA A 150 -8.89 -9.30 0.25
CA ALA A 150 -9.46 -8.48 -0.83
C ALA A 150 -10.39 -9.30 -1.73
N SER A 151 -9.98 -10.50 -2.12
CA SER A 151 -10.79 -11.38 -2.98
C SER A 151 -12.00 -11.98 -2.25
N TYR A 152 -11.88 -12.30 -0.97
CA TYR A 152 -12.95 -12.90 -0.15
C TYR A 152 -14.12 -11.92 0.04
N LEU A 153 -13.84 -10.63 0.10
CA LEU A 153 -14.87 -9.58 0.19
C LEU A 153 -15.56 -9.30 -1.16
N SER A 154 -15.06 -9.81 -2.29
CA SER A 154 -15.71 -9.61 -3.58
C SER A 154 -17.02 -10.42 -3.65
N THR A 155 -18.13 -9.69 -3.74
CA THR A 155 -19.47 -10.24 -3.88
C THR A 155 -19.83 -10.57 -5.33
N ASP A 156 -19.09 -10.05 -6.31
CA ASP A 156 -19.35 -10.33 -7.73
C ASP A 156 -18.74 -11.69 -8.10
N ARG A 157 -19.54 -12.52 -8.78
CA ARG A 157 -19.05 -13.83 -9.24
C ARG A 157 -18.15 -13.74 -10.47
N ALA A 158 -18.30 -12.70 -11.26
CA ALA A 158 -17.52 -12.47 -12.48
C ALA A 158 -16.14 -11.85 -12.20
N ASP A 159 -15.93 -11.29 -11.00
CA ASP A 159 -14.68 -10.62 -10.66
C ASP A 159 -13.50 -11.59 -10.50
N SER A 160 -12.38 -11.23 -11.10
CA SER A 160 -11.12 -11.98 -10.98
C SER A 160 -10.51 -11.76 -9.60
N GLY A 161 -10.44 -12.81 -8.77
CA GLY A 161 -9.75 -12.77 -7.48
C GLY A 161 -8.28 -12.32 -7.59
N VAL A 162 -7.62 -12.64 -8.71
CA VAL A 162 -6.26 -12.18 -9.02
C VAL A 162 -6.20 -10.66 -9.16
N ALA A 163 -7.22 -10.03 -9.76
CA ALA A 163 -7.26 -8.58 -9.92
C ALA A 163 -7.38 -7.88 -8.57
N ALA A 164 -8.31 -8.32 -7.70
CA ALA A 164 -8.46 -7.78 -6.34
C ALA A 164 -7.17 -7.96 -5.52
N GLY A 165 -6.54 -9.14 -5.60
CA GLY A 165 -5.25 -9.40 -4.96
C GLY A 165 -4.12 -8.51 -5.50
N THR A 166 -4.05 -8.31 -6.81
CA THR A 166 -3.04 -7.43 -7.43
C THR A 166 -3.21 -5.99 -6.96
N PHE A 167 -4.45 -5.46 -6.89
CA PHE A 167 -4.71 -4.14 -6.33
C PHE A 167 -4.28 -4.06 -4.86
N ALA A 168 -4.53 -5.10 -4.05
CA ALA A 168 -4.06 -5.14 -2.67
C ALA A 168 -2.53 -5.01 -2.57
N GLY A 169 -1.80 -5.73 -3.41
CA GLY A 169 -0.35 -5.59 -3.49
C GLY A 169 0.08 -4.19 -3.89
N ILE A 170 -0.51 -3.63 -4.95
CA ILE A 170 -0.22 -2.27 -5.43
C ILE A 170 -0.43 -1.23 -4.32
N PHE A 171 -1.59 -1.25 -3.65
CA PHE A 171 -1.89 -0.27 -2.59
C PHE A 171 -1.02 -0.46 -1.35
N THR A 172 -0.53 -1.68 -1.09
CA THR A 172 0.48 -1.92 -0.04
C THR A 172 1.83 -1.32 -0.42
N THR A 173 2.21 -1.44 -1.70
CA THR A 173 3.54 -1.05 -2.18
C THR A 173 3.68 0.45 -2.42
N ILE A 174 2.65 1.16 -2.91
CA ILE A 174 2.79 2.60 -3.27
C ILE A 174 3.31 3.46 -2.10
N PRO A 175 2.75 3.42 -0.87
CA PRO A 175 3.27 4.22 0.24
C PRO A 175 4.74 3.90 0.56
N ALA A 176 5.10 2.62 0.54
CA ALA A 176 6.48 2.19 0.77
C ALA A 176 7.43 2.74 -0.32
N LEU A 177 7.02 2.71 -1.59
CA LEU A 177 7.82 3.25 -2.69
C LEU A 177 7.96 4.77 -2.63
N VAL A 178 6.91 5.50 -2.22
CA VAL A 178 7.01 6.95 -2.02
C VAL A 178 8.04 7.25 -0.92
N GLY A 179 7.91 6.64 0.26
CA GLY A 179 8.87 6.86 1.34
C GLY A 179 10.30 6.49 0.95
N LEU A 180 10.47 5.32 0.32
CA LEU A 180 11.78 4.82 -0.12
C LEU A 180 12.39 5.67 -1.24
N GLY A 181 11.56 6.20 -2.14
CA GLY A 181 11.99 7.11 -3.20
C GLY A 181 12.58 8.40 -2.64
N PHE A 182 11.92 9.01 -1.65
CA PHE A 182 12.44 10.20 -0.97
C PHE A 182 13.75 9.92 -0.24
N VAL A 183 13.81 8.85 0.56
CA VAL A 183 15.06 8.44 1.24
C VAL A 183 16.18 8.16 0.22
N GLY A 184 15.84 7.53 -0.91
CA GLY A 184 16.77 7.30 -2.01
C GLY A 184 17.34 8.58 -2.61
N VAL A 185 16.52 9.62 -2.79
CA VAL A 185 16.99 10.95 -3.23
C VAL A 185 17.95 11.56 -2.20
N GLY A 186 17.61 11.49 -0.91
CA GLY A 186 18.50 11.98 0.15
C GLY A 186 19.84 11.28 0.16
N LEU A 187 19.82 9.94 0.07
CA LEU A 187 21.03 9.14 -0.01
C LEU A 187 21.86 9.49 -1.26
N PHE A 188 21.23 9.63 -2.42
CA PHE A 188 21.92 10.00 -3.66
C PHE A 188 22.53 11.41 -3.61
N SER A 189 21.86 12.35 -2.94
CA SER A 189 22.33 13.74 -2.87
C SER A 189 23.56 13.93 -1.98
N ALA A 190 23.85 13.00 -1.08
CA ALA A 190 24.88 13.15 -0.05
C ALA A 190 25.97 12.06 -0.06
N LEU A 191 25.76 10.94 -0.74
CA LEU A 191 26.79 9.91 -0.84
C LEU A 191 27.96 10.34 -1.75
N PRO A 192 29.20 9.97 -1.40
CA PRO A 192 30.35 10.09 -2.29
C PRO A 192 30.16 9.30 -3.59
N GLU A 193 30.70 9.81 -4.72
CA GLU A 193 30.56 9.18 -6.04
C GLU A 193 31.02 7.71 -6.06
N ALA A 194 32.06 7.38 -5.30
CA ALA A 194 32.61 6.03 -5.20
C ALA A 194 31.63 4.99 -4.62
N THR A 195 30.67 5.42 -3.78
CA THR A 195 29.70 4.53 -3.11
C THR A 195 28.28 4.71 -3.65
N ALA A 196 27.97 5.85 -4.26
CA ALA A 196 26.64 6.17 -4.79
C ALA A 196 26.14 5.13 -5.81
N GLY A 197 27.00 4.66 -6.73
CA GLY A 197 26.60 3.69 -7.75
C GLY A 197 26.12 2.35 -7.17
N GLY A 198 26.82 1.83 -6.16
CA GLY A 198 26.45 0.59 -5.47
C GLY A 198 25.16 0.74 -4.67
N ALA A 199 25.01 1.87 -3.97
CA ALA A 199 23.80 2.18 -3.20
C ALA A 199 22.55 2.31 -4.10
N VAL A 200 22.67 2.99 -5.24
CA VAL A 200 21.57 3.11 -6.21
C VAL A 200 21.17 1.76 -6.79
N LEU A 201 22.14 0.91 -7.15
CA LEU A 201 21.86 -0.43 -7.65
C LEU A 201 21.17 -1.29 -6.59
N ALA A 202 21.67 -1.28 -5.35
CA ALA A 202 21.07 -2.02 -4.24
C ALA A 202 19.63 -1.56 -3.97
N LEU A 203 19.38 -0.24 -3.99
CA LEU A 203 18.06 0.34 -3.83
C LEU A 203 17.11 -0.08 -4.97
N ALA A 204 17.58 0.01 -6.22
CA ALA A 204 16.78 -0.37 -7.39
C ALA A 204 16.41 -1.85 -7.37
N VAL A 205 17.36 -2.73 -7.03
CA VAL A 205 17.12 -4.17 -6.88
C VAL A 205 16.16 -4.43 -5.73
N GLY A 206 16.34 -3.76 -4.59
CA GLY A 206 15.42 -3.86 -3.44
C GLY A 206 14.00 -3.45 -3.80
N ILE A 207 13.82 -2.33 -4.50
CA ILE A 207 12.51 -1.86 -4.99
C ILE A 207 11.89 -2.89 -5.93
N ALA A 208 12.64 -3.36 -6.92
CA ALA A 208 12.15 -4.36 -7.88
C ALA A 208 11.72 -5.65 -7.17
N PHE A 209 12.53 -6.13 -6.23
CA PHE A 209 12.21 -7.28 -5.41
C PHE A 209 10.94 -7.05 -4.58
N THR A 210 10.81 -5.91 -3.90
CA THR A 210 9.61 -5.57 -3.11
C THR A 210 8.35 -5.55 -3.98
N ILE A 211 8.41 -4.95 -5.17
CA ILE A 211 7.28 -4.91 -6.11
C ILE A 211 6.86 -6.34 -6.49
N VAL A 212 7.81 -7.16 -6.93
CA VAL A 212 7.52 -8.54 -7.36
C VAL A 212 7.00 -9.38 -6.20
N TYR A 213 7.64 -9.28 -5.04
CA TYR A 213 7.28 -10.04 -3.85
C TYR A 213 5.89 -9.65 -3.35
N VAL A 214 5.61 -8.37 -3.12
CA VAL A 214 4.33 -7.93 -2.54
C VAL A 214 3.19 -8.11 -3.53
N ILE A 215 3.34 -7.62 -4.76
CA ILE A 215 2.25 -7.70 -5.76
C ILE A 215 2.02 -9.14 -6.19
N GLY A 216 3.08 -9.90 -6.46
CA GLY A 216 2.96 -11.30 -6.88
C GLY A 216 2.31 -12.15 -5.80
N LEU A 217 2.72 -11.99 -4.55
CA LEU A 217 2.17 -12.76 -3.45
C LEU A 217 0.73 -12.36 -3.10
N SER A 218 0.37 -11.08 -3.20
CA SER A 218 -1.02 -10.64 -3.08
C SER A 218 -1.90 -11.14 -4.23
N ALA A 219 -1.38 -11.21 -5.47
CA ALA A 219 -2.10 -11.81 -6.59
C ALA A 219 -2.38 -13.31 -6.36
N ILE A 220 -1.39 -14.05 -5.86
CA ILE A 220 -1.54 -15.47 -5.46
C ILE A 220 -2.57 -15.60 -4.33
N GLY A 221 -2.50 -14.73 -3.32
CA GLY A 221 -3.48 -14.66 -2.24
C GLY A 221 -4.89 -14.44 -2.75
N GLY A 222 -5.08 -13.51 -3.67
CA GLY A 222 -6.38 -13.22 -4.29
C GLY A 222 -6.93 -14.38 -5.12
N TYR A 223 -6.06 -15.13 -5.81
CA TYR A 223 -6.46 -16.37 -6.47
C TYR A 223 -6.96 -17.43 -5.46
N ALA A 224 -6.20 -17.64 -4.38
CA ALA A 224 -6.53 -18.63 -3.36
C ALA A 224 -7.80 -18.27 -2.58
N GLY A 225 -7.92 -17.03 -2.11
CA GLY A 225 -9.08 -16.55 -1.34
C GLY A 225 -10.38 -16.70 -2.12
N ARG A 226 -10.35 -16.46 -3.43
CA ARG A 226 -11.49 -16.66 -4.31
C ARG A 226 -11.95 -18.13 -4.37
N ARG A 227 -11.01 -19.07 -4.34
CA ARG A 227 -11.30 -20.51 -4.44
C ARG A 227 -11.88 -21.11 -3.17
N PHE A 228 -11.67 -20.45 -2.03
CA PHE A 228 -12.31 -20.81 -0.75
C PHE A 228 -13.66 -20.11 -0.53
N ALA A 229 -13.94 -19.02 -1.26
CA ALA A 229 -15.20 -18.29 -1.20
C ALA A 229 -16.28 -18.86 -2.14
N SER A 230 -15.89 -19.68 -3.13
CA SER A 230 -16.76 -20.38 -4.08
C SER A 230 -17.23 -21.72 -3.56
#